data_AF-A0A6M0RP41-F1
#
_entry.id   AF-A0A6M0RP41-F1
#
_cell.length_a   1.000
_cell.length_b   1.000
_cell.length_c   1.000
_cell.angle_alpha   90.00
_cell.angle_beta   90.00
_cell.angle_gamma   90.00
#
_symmetry.space_group_name_H-M   'P 1'
#
loop_
_entity.id
_entity.type
_entity.pdbx_description
1 polymer ?
#
loop_
_entity_poly.entity_id
_entity_poly.type
_entity_poly.pdbx_seq_one_letter_code
_entity_poly.pdbx_strand_id
1 'polypeptide(L)'
;MLIYAFRKVGVESANTVTSLWAETFTQVYQDLHSPENLRTCCAKNYSNEEAISILSPDQYACIIAYREAAPVGYYILNYQQCPKDYLTVATSPTTH
;
A
#
# COMPACT_ATOMS: atom_id res chain seq x y z
N MET A 1 8.62 -2.73 27.37
CA MET A 1 7.41 -2.85 26.53
C MET A 1 7.74 -2.23 25.18
N LEU A 2 7.67 -3.00 24.09
CA LEU A 2 7.89 -2.43 22.76
C LEU A 2 6.63 -1.67 22.35
N ILE A 3 6.76 -0.38 22.09
CA ILE A 3 5.64 0.47 21.65
C ILE A 3 5.65 0.49 20.13
N TYR A 4 4.55 0.07 19.54
CA TYR A 4 4.32 0.18 18.11
C TYR A 4 3.49 1.43 17.84
N ALA A 5 3.91 2.22 16.85
CA ALA A 5 3.14 3.35 16.34
C ALA A 5 2.63 3.02 14.93
N PHE A 6 1.33 3.12 14.73
CA PHE A 6 0.71 2.89 13.43
C PHE A 6 0.37 4.24 12.80
N ARG A 7 0.83 4.48 11.57
CA ARG A 7 0.65 5.76 10.89
C ARG A 7 0.10 5.53 9.50
N LYS A 8 -1.00 6.21 9.15
CA LYS A 8 -1.39 6.38 7.75
C LYS A 8 -0.28 7.19 7.07
N VAL A 9 0.17 6.73 5.92
CA VAL A 9 1.26 7.36 5.15
C VAL A 9 0.76 7.86 3.80
N GLY A 10 1.39 8.89 3.27
CA GLY A 10 1.17 9.42 1.93
C GLY A 10 2.32 9.10 0.99
N VAL A 11 2.29 9.74 -0.19
CA VAL A 11 3.24 9.53 -1.29
C VAL A 11 4.70 9.74 -0.89
N GLU A 12 4.97 10.55 0.15
CA GLU A 12 6.32 10.75 0.70
C GLU A 12 6.95 9.46 1.24
N SER A 13 6.13 8.45 1.55
CA SER A 13 6.57 7.17 2.07
C SER A 13 6.76 6.10 0.99
N ALA A 14 6.65 6.43 -0.30
CA ALA A 14 6.74 5.45 -1.41
C ALA A 14 7.96 4.54 -1.32
N ASN A 15 9.16 5.12 -1.11
CA ASN A 15 10.40 4.34 -0.92
C ASN A 15 10.35 3.37 0.26
N THR A 16 9.70 3.77 1.35
CA THR A 16 9.59 2.93 2.56
C THR A 16 8.64 1.78 2.28
N VAL A 17 7.52 2.05 1.62
CA VAL A 17 6.50 1.05 1.26
C VAL A 17 7.07 0.02 0.29
N THR A 18 7.76 0.44 -0.77
CA THR A 18 8.37 -0.50 -1.75
C THR A 18 9.44 -1.38 -1.12
N SER A 19 10.24 -0.82 -0.21
CA SER A 19 11.23 -1.59 0.56
C SER A 19 10.55 -2.65 1.43
N LEU A 20 9.51 -2.28 2.17
CA LEU A 20 8.73 -3.22 2.98
C LEU A 20 8.07 -4.32 2.14
N TRP A 21 7.56 -4.00 0.95
CA TRP A 21 7.00 -5.00 0.04
C TRP A 21 8.04 -6.02 -0.38
N ALA A 22 9.20 -5.56 -0.84
CA ALA A 22 10.28 -6.43 -1.28
C ALA A 22 10.82 -7.30 -0.13
N GLU A 23 11.03 -6.71 1.04
CA GLU A 23 11.50 -7.43 2.24
C GLU A 23 10.50 -8.49 2.69
N THR A 24 9.23 -8.12 2.83
CA THR A 24 8.17 -9.04 3.29
C THR A 24 7.95 -10.16 2.28
N PHE A 25 7.93 -9.84 0.98
CA PHE A 25 7.82 -10.85 -0.07
C PHE A 25 9.00 -11.83 -0.05
N THR A 26 10.23 -11.31 0.07
CA THR A 26 11.43 -12.14 0.14
C THR A 26 11.37 -13.07 1.34
N GLN A 27 10.99 -12.56 2.53
CA GLN A 27 10.87 -13.39 3.74
C GLN A 27 9.85 -14.52 3.59
N VAL A 28 8.70 -14.25 2.96
CA VAL A 28 7.63 -15.26 2.79
C VAL A 28 8.03 -16.35 1.78
N TYR A 29 8.81 -16.01 0.76
CA TYR A 29 9.09 -16.90 -0.38
C TYR A 29 10.55 -17.36 -0.49
N GLN A 30 11.44 -16.98 0.44
CA GLN A 30 12.88 -17.31 0.40
C GLN A 30 13.17 -18.82 0.35
N ASP A 31 12.33 -19.65 0.96
CA ASP A 31 12.53 -21.10 0.98
C ASP A 31 11.93 -21.80 -0.26
N LEU A 32 11.16 -21.06 -1.08
CA LEU A 32 10.46 -21.59 -2.26
C LEU A 32 11.14 -21.18 -3.58
N HIS A 33 11.93 -20.11 -3.59
CA HIS A 33 12.51 -19.53 -4.79
C HIS A 33 13.97 -19.12 -4.60
N SER A 34 14.74 -19.13 -5.70
CA SER A 34 16.11 -18.63 -5.67
C SER A 34 16.15 -17.11 -5.38
N PRO A 35 17.26 -16.61 -4.79
CA PRO A 35 17.42 -15.18 -4.55
C PRO A 35 17.33 -14.32 -5.82
N GLU A 36 17.73 -14.86 -6.98
CA GLU A 36 17.62 -14.18 -8.27
C GLU A 36 16.17 -14.03 -8.75
N ASN A 37 15.36 -15.07 -8.58
CA ASN A 37 13.95 -15.03 -8.96
C ASN A 37 13.18 -14.04 -8.09
N LEU A 38 13.46 -14.02 -6.77
CA LEU A 38 12.84 -13.08 -5.84
C LEU A 38 13.22 -11.64 -6.20
N ARG A 39 14.50 -11.36 -6.42
CA ARG A 39 14.98 -10.03 -6.83
C ARG A 39 14.35 -9.57 -8.14
N THR A 40 14.27 -10.45 -9.13
CA THR A 40 13.64 -10.15 -10.42
C THR A 40 12.13 -9.84 -10.25
N CYS A 41 11.45 -10.62 -9.42
CA CYS A 41 10.03 -10.41 -9.12
C CYS A 41 9.80 -9.06 -8.41
N CYS A 42 10.57 -8.77 -7.37
CA CYS A 42 10.48 -7.51 -6.63
C CYS A 42 10.77 -6.31 -7.53
N ALA A 43 11.83 -6.36 -8.35
CA ALA A 43 12.17 -5.27 -9.27
C ALA A 43 11.07 -5.01 -10.32
N LYS A 44 10.33 -6.06 -10.72
CA LYS A 44 9.25 -5.96 -11.69
C LYS A 44 7.95 -5.41 -11.09
N ASN A 45 7.62 -5.78 -9.85
CA ASN A 45 6.29 -5.53 -9.28
C ASN A 45 6.27 -4.44 -8.19
N TYR A 46 7.40 -4.12 -7.57
CA TYR A 46 7.47 -3.20 -6.42
C TYR A 46 8.26 -1.95 -6.78
N SER A 47 7.69 -1.14 -7.67
CA SER A 47 8.24 0.16 -8.04
C SER A 47 7.63 1.30 -7.24
N ASN A 48 8.33 2.44 -7.20
CA ASN A 48 7.82 3.63 -6.52
C ASN A 48 6.56 4.18 -7.20
N GLU A 49 6.46 4.05 -8.52
CA GLU A 49 5.27 4.44 -9.28
C GLU A 49 4.05 3.65 -8.79
N GLU A 50 4.19 2.36 -8.53
CA GLU A 50 3.12 1.52 -7.98
C GLU A 50 2.79 1.90 -6.53
N ALA A 51 3.79 2.20 -5.70
CA ALA A 51 3.52 2.71 -4.36
C ALA A 51 2.78 4.06 -4.40
N ILE A 52 3.15 4.97 -5.31
CA ILE A 52 2.46 6.25 -5.48
C ILE A 52 1.03 6.04 -5.97
N SER A 53 0.76 5.07 -6.84
CA SER A 53 -0.59 4.76 -7.34
C SER A 53 -1.53 4.29 -6.22
N ILE A 54 -0.99 3.62 -5.20
CA ILE A 54 -1.74 3.21 -4.00
C ILE A 54 -1.84 4.37 -2.99
N LEU A 55 -0.80 5.19 -2.84
CA LEU A 55 -0.73 6.23 -1.80
C LEU A 55 -1.43 7.55 -2.17
N SER A 56 -1.65 7.80 -3.46
CA SER A 56 -2.26 9.06 -3.93
C SER A 56 -3.78 9.12 -3.84
N PRO A 57 -4.53 8.06 -4.22
CA PRO A 57 -5.99 8.11 -4.22
C PRO A 57 -6.58 7.96 -2.81
N ASP A 58 -7.70 8.63 -2.56
CA ASP A 58 -8.51 8.42 -1.35
C ASP A 58 -9.16 7.02 -1.30
N GLN A 59 -9.00 6.21 -2.34
CA GLN A 59 -9.49 4.83 -2.41
C GLN A 59 -8.72 3.88 -1.49
N TYR A 60 -7.48 4.17 -1.16
CA TYR A 60 -6.67 3.31 -0.31
C TYR A 60 -6.21 4.03 0.95
N ALA A 61 -5.98 3.25 2.00
CA ALA A 61 -5.19 3.69 3.13
C ALA A 61 -4.08 2.69 3.38
N CYS A 62 -2.84 3.13 3.17
CA CYS A 62 -1.65 2.42 3.60
C CYS A 62 -1.29 2.88 5.02
N ILE A 63 -1.17 1.93 5.93
CA ILE A 63 -0.70 2.17 7.30
C ILE A 63 0.58 1.38 7.51
N ILE A 64 1.63 2.06 7.99
CA ILE A 64 2.90 1.44 8.39
C ILE A 64 2.95 1.34 9.91
N ALA A 65 3.38 0.18 10.39
CA ALA A 65 3.75 -0.05 11.77
C ALA A 65 5.22 0.33 11.97
N TYR A 66 5.48 1.16 12.98
CA TYR A 66 6.83 1.56 13.38
C TYR A 66 7.14 1.00 14.76
N ARG A 67 8.29 0.33 14.89
CA ARG A 67 8.92 0.04 16.17
C ARG A 67 9.94 1.14 16.41
N GLU A 68 9.64 2.04 17.34
CA GLU A 68 10.41 3.29 17.51
C GLU A 68 10.42 4.11 16.20
N ALA A 69 11.58 4.25 15.55
CA ALA A 69 11.72 4.94 14.26
C ALA A 69 11.78 3.98 13.06
N ALA A 70 11.90 2.67 13.29
CA ALA A 70 12.06 1.69 12.22
C ALA A 70 10.69 1.20 11.71
N PRO A 71 10.42 1.26 10.40
CA PRO A 71 9.25 0.60 9.82
C PRO A 71 9.42 -0.91 9.91
N VAL A 72 8.38 -1.63 10.33
CA VAL A 72 8.45 -3.08 10.61
C VAL A 72 7.34 -3.89 9.96
N GLY A 73 6.40 -3.22 9.29
CA GLY A 73 5.29 -3.88 8.61
C GLY A 73 4.26 -2.87 8.14
N TYR A 74 3.29 -3.35 7.38
CA TYR A 74 2.25 -2.51 6.80
C TYR A 74 0.94 -3.27 6.62
N TYR A 75 -0.15 -2.53 6.43
CA TYR A 75 -1.37 -3.04 5.85
C TYR A 75 -1.96 -2.01 4.89
N ILE A 76 -2.62 -2.49 3.84
CA ILE A 76 -3.29 -1.67 2.83
C ILE A 76 -4.77 -1.99 2.91
N LEU A 77 -5.58 -0.96 3.19
CA LEU A 77 -7.04 -1.03 3.11
C LEU A 77 -7.48 -0.49 1.77
N ASN A 78 -8.31 -1.24 1.06
CA ASN A 78 -9.02 -0.77 -0.14
C ASN A 78 -10.45 -0.40 0.26
N TYR A 79 -10.77 0.89 0.20
CA TYR A 79 -12.12 1.37 0.44
C TYR A 79 -12.99 1.02 -0.76
N GLN A 80 -13.99 0.18 -0.51
CA GLN A 80 -15.06 -0.06 -1.46
C GLN A 80 -15.86 1.24 -1.63
N GLN A 81 -16.26 1.55 -2.87
CA GLN A 81 -17.16 2.67 -3.11
C GLN A 81 -18.45 2.48 -2.32
N CYS A 82 -18.92 3.53 -1.65
CA CYS A 82 -20.20 3.50 -0.98
C CYS A 82 -21.31 3.44 -2.04
N PRO A 83 -22.18 2.40 -2.05
CA PRO A 83 -23.25 2.30 -3.05
C PRO A 83 -24.22 3.49 -3.04
N LYS A 84 -24.27 4.25 -1.94
CA LYS A 84 -25.12 5.45 -1.81
C LYS A 84 -24.66 6.62 -2.69
N ASP A 85 -23.38 6.69 -3.04
CA ASP A 85 -22.86 7.78 -3.86
C ASP A 85 -23.34 7.68 -5.32
N TYR A 86 -23.78 6.50 -5.76
CA TYR A 86 -24.43 6.31 -7.06
C TYR A 86 -25.86 6.89 -7.08
N LEU A 87 -26.56 6.90 -5.95
CA LEU A 87 -27.94 7.39 -5.85
C LEU A 87 -28.02 8.93 -5.86
N THR A 88 -26.98 9.62 -5.40
CA THR A 88 -26.89 11.08 -5.48
C THR A 88 -26.52 11.58 -6.88
N VAL A 89 -25.74 10.83 -7.66
CA VAL A 89 -25.45 11.16 -9.07
C VAL A 89 -26.67 10.89 -9.97
N ALA A 90 -27.42 9.82 -9.72
CA ALA A 90 -28.61 9.47 -10.50
C ALA A 90 -29.81 10.43 -10.30
N THR A 91 -29.77 11.32 -9.30
CA THR A 91 -30.88 12.22 -8.96
C THR A 91 -30.62 13.70 -9.29
N SER A 92 -29.44 14.04 -9.83
CA SER A 92 -29.20 15.37 -10.40
C SER A 92 -29.94 15.50 -11.74
N PRO A 93 -30.89 16.44 -11.91
CA PRO A 93 -31.54 16.65 -13.18
C PRO A 93 -30.54 17.25 -14.17
N THR A 94 -30.34 16.58 -15.30
CA THR A 94 -29.61 17.12 -16.45
C THR A 94 -30.39 18.33 -16.99
N THR A 95 -29.95 19.54 -16.67
CA THR A 95 -30.38 20.74 -17.40
C THR A 95 -29.71 20.72 -18.78
N HIS A 96 -30.49 20.38 -19.80
CA HIS A 96 -30.21 20.68 -21.21
C HIS A 96 -30.63 22.11 -21.54
#